data_AF-A0A085L6U7-F1
#
_entry.id   AF-A0A085L6U7-F1
#
_cell.length_a   1.000
_cell.length_b   1.000
_cell.length_c   1.000
_cell.angle_alpha   90.00
_cell.angle_beta   90.00
_cell.angle_gamma   90.00
#
_symmetry.space_group_name_H-M   'P 1'
#
loop_
_entity.id
_entity.type
_entity.pdbx_description
1 polymer ?
#
loop_
_entity_poly.entity_id
_entity_poly.type
_entity_poly.pdbx_seq_one_letter_code
_entity_poly.pdbx_strand_id
1 'polypeptide(L)' 'MMEKIIGAFEARRQFGKILQEVVAKGSQFVVERHGEPVAVVVPVEVYNQWKKARSEFFDRLRAVSERANLTL' A
#
# COMPACT_ATOMS: atom_id res chain seq x y z
N MET A 1 -1.91 11.00 8.89
CA MET A 1 -0.93 10.00 8.43
C MET A 1 0.29 10.75 7.94
N MET A 2 1.48 10.38 8.38
CA MET A 2 2.72 11.02 7.93
C MET A 2 3.49 10.04 7.05
N GLU A 3 3.83 10.50 5.84
CA GLU A 3 4.68 9.76 4.92
C GLU A 3 6.14 10.07 5.19
N LYS A 4 6.95 9.02 5.24
CA LYS A 4 8.39 9.11 5.44
C LYS A 4 9.10 8.32 4.36
N ILE A 5 10.24 8.81 3.92
CA ILE A 5 11.09 8.13 2.96
C ILE A 5 12.28 7.53 3.71
N ILE A 6 12.65 6.30 3.38
CA ILE A 6 13.78 5.60 4.01
C ILE A 6 14.51 4.73 3.00
N GLY A 7 15.84 4.74 3.02
CA GLY A 7 16.63 3.86 2.16
C GLY A 7 16.53 2.40 2.60
N ALA A 8 16.57 1.46 1.65
CA ALA A 8 16.41 0.01 1.91
C ALA A 8 17.44 -0.53 2.92
N PHE A 9 18.68 -0.04 2.88
CA PHE A 9 19.73 -0.43 3.84
C PHE A 9 19.41 0.05 5.27
N GLU A 10 18.85 1.25 5.38
CA GLU A 10 18.41 1.80 6.65
C GLU A 10 17.16 1.06 7.15
N ALA A 11 16.17 0.85 6.28
CA ALA A 11 14.96 0.10 6.60
C ALA A 11 15.27 -1.29 7.19
N ARG A 12 16.25 -2.00 6.61
CA ARG A 12 16.73 -3.28 7.15
C ARG A 12 17.28 -3.17 8.57
N ARG A 13 18.06 -2.12 8.89
CA ARG A 13 18.69 -1.96 10.21
C ARG A 13 17.70 -1.59 11.31
N GLN A 14 16.66 -0.83 10.98
CA GLN A 14 15.70 -0.30 11.96
C GLN A 14 14.27 -0.78 11.73
N PHE A 15 14.11 -1.98 11.15
CA PHE A 15 12.79 -2.49 10.79
C PHE A 15 11.83 -2.59 11.99
N GLY A 16 12.31 -3.01 13.17
CA GLY A 16 11.50 -3.06 14.39
C GLY A 16 10.94 -1.68 14.80
N LYS A 17 11.74 -0.61 14.66
CA LYS A 17 11.32 0.76 14.94
C LYS A 17 10.28 1.26 13.93
N ILE A 18 10.47 0.92 12.65
CA ILE A 18 9.51 1.24 11.58
C ILE A 18 8.17 0.61 11.89
N LEU A 19 8.13 -0.68 12.23
CA LEU A 19 6.88 -1.36 12.61
C LEU A 19 6.20 -0.71 13.81
N GLN A 20 6.95 -0.34 14.85
CA GLN A 20 6.40 0.39 15.99
C GLN A 20 5.79 1.74 15.58
N GLU A 21 6.45 2.51 14.72
CA GLU A 21 5.91 3.80 14.25
C GLU A 21 4.69 3.64 13.35
N VAL A 22 4.66 2.60 12.51
CA VAL A 22 3.52 2.26 11.66
C VAL A 22 2.30 1.91 12.52
N VAL A 23 2.47 1.02 13.50
CA VAL A 23 1.37 0.57 14.38
C VAL A 23 0.93 1.66 15.35
N ALA A 24 1.87 2.33 16.03
CA ALA A 24 1.53 3.27 17.10
C ALA A 24 1.09 4.65 16.60
N LYS A 25 1.57 5.09 15.43
CA LYS A 25 1.34 6.46 14.92
C LYS A 25 0.58 6.50 13.61
N GLY A 26 0.26 5.36 13.00
CA GLY A 26 -0.32 5.31 11.65
C GLY A 26 0.59 5.98 10.61
N SER A 27 1.90 5.87 10.80
CA SER A 27 2.89 6.38 9.84
C SER A 27 3.00 5.43 8.65
N GLN A 28 3.35 5.96 7.49
CA GLN A 28 3.66 5.16 6.30
C GLN A 28 5.09 5.43 5.86
N PHE A 29 5.78 4.39 5.42
CA PHE A 29 7.18 4.49 4.98
C PHE A 29 7.32 4.05 3.54
N VAL A 30 7.81 4.94 2.69
CA VAL A 30 8.27 4.63 1.34
C VAL A 30 9.73 4.18 1.45
N VAL A 31 9.99 2.95 1.03
CA VAL A 31 11.33 2.37 1.00
C VAL A 31 11.93 2.59 -0.37
N GLU A 32 13.10 3.23 -0.41
CA GLU A 32 13.84 3.53 -1.63
C GLU A 32 15.09 2.68 -1.79
N ARG A 33 15.47 2.39 -3.02
CA ARG A 33 16.75 1.77 -3.36
C ARG A 33 17.39 2.56 -4.49
N HIS A 34 18.60 3.09 -4.26
CA HIS A 34 19.30 3.98 -5.20
C HIS A 34 18.48 5.23 -5.61
N GLY A 35 17.66 5.76 -4.69
CA GLY A 35 16.80 6.93 -4.94
C GLY A 35 15.46 6.60 -5.60
N GLU A 36 15.21 5.34 -5.96
CA GLU A 36 13.95 4.91 -6.55
C GLU A 36 13.04 4.25 -5.51
N PRO A 37 11.76 4.63 -5.40
CA PRO A 37 10.78 3.95 -4.56
C PRO A 37 10.57 2.49 -4.98
N VAL A 38 10.73 1.54 -4.07
CA VAL A 38 10.61 0.11 -4.35
C VAL A 38 9.56 -0.62 -3.51
N ALA A 39 9.18 -0.08 -2.35
CA ALA A 39 8.15 -0.67 -1.50
C ALA A 39 7.52 0.39 -0.59
N VAL A 40 6.36 0.08 -0.01
CA VAL A 40 5.72 0.90 1.01
C VAL A 40 5.35 0.02 2.21
N VAL A 41 5.65 0.48 3.41
CA VAL A 41 5.22 -0.15 4.67
C VAL A 41 4.07 0.67 5.23
N VAL A 42 2.92 0.02 5.41
CA VAL A 42 1.68 0.61 5.91
C VAL A 42 1.06 -0.29 6.98
N PRO A 43 0.14 0.23 7.82
CA PRO A 43 -0.66 -0.61 8.71
C PRO A 43 -1.45 -1.66 7.91
N VAL A 44 -1.63 -2.85 8.47
CA VAL A 44 -2.30 -3.96 7.76
C VAL A 44 -3.76 -3.63 7.45
N GLU A 45 -4.41 -2.80 8.28
CA GLU A 45 -5.77 -2.32 8.08
C GLU A 45 -5.88 -1.48 6.81
N VAL A 46 -4.89 -0.61 6.57
CA VAL A 46 -4.81 0.22 5.36
C VAL A 46 -4.61 -0.66 4.13
N TYR A 47 -3.70 -1.63 4.21
CA TYR A 47 -3.49 -2.60 3.14
C TYR A 47 -4.77 -3.40 2.81
N ASN A 48 -5.50 -3.85 3.82
CA ASN A 48 -6.76 -4.58 3.65
C ASN A 48 -7.86 -3.70 3.04
N GLN A 49 -7.95 -2.43 3.42
CA GLN A 49 -8.88 -1.47 2.81
C GLN A 49 -8.59 -1.30 1.32
N TRP A 50 -7.32 -1.16 0.93
CA TRP A 50 -6.94 -1.08 -0.49
C TRP A 50 -7.29 -2.35 -1.24
N LYS A 51 -7.06 -3.53 -0.65
CA LYS A 51 -7.42 -4.81 -1.25
C LYS A 51 -8.94 -4.92 -1.48
N LYS A 52 -9.74 -4.49 -0.50
CA LYS A 52 -11.21 -4.48 -0.59
C LYS A 52 -11.71 -3.48 -1.65
N ALA A 53 -11.21 -2.25 -1.62
CA ALA A 53 -11.56 -1.22 -2.60
C ALA A 53 -11.23 -1.67 -4.03
N ARG A 54 -10.09 -2.34 -4.22
CA ARG A 54 -9.70 -2.92 -5.51
C ARG A 54 -10.71 -3.99 -5.96
N SER A 55 -11.09 -4.92 -5.08
CA SER A 55 -12.12 -5.92 -5.39
C SER A 55 -13.44 -5.27 -5.81
N GLU A 56 -13.97 -4.37 -4.98
CA GLU A 56 -15.26 -3.70 -5.24
C GLU A 56 -15.25 -2.90 -6.55
N PHE A 57 -14.11 -2.28 -6.89
CA PHE A 57 -13.94 -1.59 -8.16
C PHE A 57 -14.03 -2.54 -9.36
N PHE A 58 -13.35 -3.69 -9.32
CA PHE A 58 -13.41 -4.68 -10.39
C PHE A 58 -14.80 -5.32 -10.50
N ASP A 59 -15.47 -5.56 -9.37
CA ASP A 59 -16.83 -6.09 -9.34
C ASP A 59 -17.81 -5.12 -10.03
N ARG A 60 -17.66 -3.81 -9.75
CA ARG A 60 -18.46 -2.76 -10.43
C ARG A 60 -18.14 -2.67 -11.92
N LEU A 61 -16.87 -2.74 -12.32
CA LEU A 61 -16.49 -2.74 -13.74
C LEU A 61 -17.10 -3.91 -14.50
N ARG A 62 -17.07 -5.12 -13.91
CA ARG A 62 -17.67 -6.32 -14.51
C ARG A 62 -19.19 -6.17 -14.66
N ALA A 63 -19.86 -5.65 -13.63
CA ALA A 63 -21.30 -5.39 -13.71
C ALA A 63 -21.67 -4.38 -14.82
N VAL A 64 -20.79 -3.41 -15.12
CA VAL A 64 -20.98 -2.46 -16.22
C VAL A 64 -20.69 -3.12 -17.58
N SER A 65 -19.63 -3.93 -17.70
CA SER A 65 -19.29 -4.61 -18.97
C SER A 65 -20.35 -5.63 -19.38
N GLU A 66 -20.90 -6.38 -18.41
CA GLU A 66 -21.99 -7.34 -18.62
C GLU A 66 -23.27 -6.65 -19.09
N ARG A 67 -23.60 -5.48 -18.52
CA ARG A 67 -24.75 -4.68 -18.99
C ARG A 67 -24.53 -4.05 -20.36
N ALA A 68 -23.27 -3.82 -20.74
CA ALA A 68 -22.90 -3.19 -22.00
C ALA A 68 -22.60 -4.18 -23.14
N ASN A 69 -22.65 -5.51 -22.91
CA ASN A 69 -22.23 -6.54 -23.88
C ASN A 69 -20.81 -6.31 -24.47
N LEU A 70 -19.92 -5.68 -23.69
CA LEU A 70 -18.53 -5.47 -24.08
C LEU A 70 -17.69 -6.59 -23.46
N THR A 71 -17.38 -7.61 -24.26
CA THR A 71 -16.39 -8.62 -23.91
C THR A 71 -14.99 -7.99 -24.03
N LEU A 72 -14.28 -7.84 -22.92
CA LEU A 72 -12.84 -7.53 -22.89
C LEU A 72 -12.02 -8.82 -22.95
#